data_AF-A0A517XX27-F1
#
_entry.id   AF-A0A517XX27-F1
#
_cell.length_a   1.000
_cell.length_b   1.000
_cell.length_c   1.000
_cell.angle_alpha   90.00
_cell.angle_beta   90.00
_cell.angle_gamma   90.00
#
_symmetry.space_group_name_H-M   'P 1'
#
loop_
_entity.id
_entity.type
_entity.pdbx_description
1 polymer ?
#
loop_
_entity_poly.entity_id
_entity_poly.type
_entity_poly.pdbx_seq_one_letter_code
_entity_poly.pdbx_strand_id
1 'polypeptide(L)'
;MRREDCVDLFGKIPQVYHPQINLILRGQGMITVDVVIRFESHYVVLRGREQGSTDEGRAFFVPYEEIAYFRLERVVKLGEIKSMYGESGFVDAEDALLAAADKPDADPAAETSAGDASKTPPPMATPLGPTDPGAIARQNLLERIRAARANVGGATGRVGGR
;
A
#
# COMPACT_ATOMS: atom_id res chain seq x y z
N MET A 1 -12.46 0.20 -27.29
CA MET A 1 -12.77 -1.21 -26.96
C MET A 1 -14.20 -1.53 -27.40
N ARG A 2 -14.62 -2.79 -27.59
CA ARG A 2 -16.04 -3.09 -27.89
C ARG A 2 -16.82 -3.37 -26.60
N ARG A 3 -18.15 -3.29 -26.68
CA ARG A 3 -19.04 -3.52 -25.53
C ARG A 3 -18.89 -4.94 -24.98
N GLU A 4 -18.90 -5.91 -25.88
CA GLU A 4 -18.77 -7.33 -25.56
C GLU A 4 -17.50 -7.64 -24.79
N ASP A 5 -16.37 -7.02 -25.19
CA ASP A 5 -15.08 -7.16 -24.50
C ASP A 5 -15.17 -6.66 -23.05
N CYS A 6 -15.78 -5.49 -22.85
CA CYS A 6 -15.95 -4.91 -21.52
C CYS A 6 -16.85 -5.78 -20.63
N VAL A 7 -17.97 -6.26 -21.16
CA VAL A 7 -18.92 -7.09 -20.40
C VAL A 7 -18.27 -8.42 -20.01
N ASP A 8 -17.56 -9.08 -20.93
CA ASP A 8 -16.86 -10.33 -20.67
C ASP A 8 -15.75 -10.14 -19.61
N LEU A 9 -14.96 -9.07 -19.72
CA LEU A 9 -13.87 -8.80 -18.79
C LEU A 9 -14.38 -8.51 -17.37
N PHE A 10 -15.36 -7.62 -17.22
CA PHE A 10 -15.98 -7.35 -15.92
C PHE A 10 -16.78 -8.54 -15.37
N GLY A 11 -17.27 -9.43 -16.24
CA GLY A 11 -17.90 -10.69 -15.81
C GLY A 11 -16.91 -11.70 -15.24
N LYS A 12 -15.65 -11.67 -15.70
CA LYS A 12 -14.57 -12.54 -15.22
C LYS A 12 -13.88 -12.02 -13.97
N ILE A 13 -13.86 -10.70 -13.77
CA ILE A 13 -13.20 -10.08 -12.62
C ILE A 13 -14.19 -10.00 -11.45
N PRO A 14 -13.88 -10.61 -10.28
CA PRO A 14 -14.70 -10.46 -9.09
C PRO A 14 -14.86 -8.98 -8.69
N GLN A 15 -16.06 -8.60 -8.23
CA GLN A 15 -16.38 -7.21 -7.87
C GLN A 15 -15.46 -6.62 -6.80
N VAL A 16 -14.91 -7.46 -5.90
CA VAL A 16 -13.93 -7.04 -4.89
C VAL A 16 -12.67 -6.42 -5.48
N TYR A 17 -12.34 -6.76 -6.73
CA TYR A 17 -11.18 -6.22 -7.44
C TYR A 17 -11.52 -5.02 -8.32
N HIS A 18 -12.77 -4.56 -8.39
CA HIS A 18 -13.12 -3.37 -9.19
C HIS A 18 -12.32 -2.13 -8.80
N PRO A 19 -12.11 -1.80 -7.50
CA PRO A 19 -11.27 -0.67 -7.08
C PRO A 19 -9.81 -0.72 -7.56
N GLN A 20 -9.34 -1.88 -8.01
CA GLN A 20 -8.00 -2.08 -8.55
C GLN A 20 -7.97 -1.92 -10.08
N ILE A 21 -9.12 -1.73 -10.72
CA ILE A 21 -9.25 -1.55 -12.16
C ILE A 21 -9.15 -0.05 -12.47
N ASN A 22 -8.19 0.28 -13.31
CA ASN A 22 -8.03 1.58 -13.93
C ASN A 22 -8.43 1.49 -15.41
N LEU A 23 -9.44 2.26 -15.78
CA LEU A 23 -9.81 2.50 -17.18
C LEU A 23 -8.87 3.53 -17.76
N ILE A 24 -8.08 3.13 -18.75
CA ILE A 24 -7.22 4.04 -19.49
C ILE A 24 -7.97 4.52 -20.72
N LEU A 25 -8.19 5.83 -20.80
CA LEU A 25 -8.88 6.47 -21.90
C LEU A 25 -7.89 6.85 -23.01
N ARG A 26 -8.39 6.97 -24.24
CA ARG A 26 -7.57 7.38 -25.39
C ARG A 26 -6.98 8.77 -25.22
N GLY A 27 -7.69 9.68 -24.55
CA GLY A 27 -7.24 11.02 -24.20
C GLY A 27 -6.20 11.09 -23.06
N GLN A 28 -5.53 9.99 -22.73
CA GLN A 28 -4.58 9.86 -21.60
C GLN A 28 -5.19 10.05 -20.21
N GLY A 29 -6.50 10.29 -20.11
CA GLY A 29 -7.23 10.27 -18.85
C GLY A 29 -7.30 8.86 -18.27
N MET A 30 -7.41 8.78 -16.94
CA MET A 30 -7.56 7.53 -16.23
C MET A 30 -8.69 7.64 -15.21
N ILE A 31 -9.55 6.63 -15.18
CA ILE A 31 -10.63 6.51 -14.20
C ILE A 31 -10.42 5.21 -13.41
N THR A 32 -10.19 5.33 -12.11
CA THR A 32 -10.24 4.18 -11.19
C THR A 32 -11.70 3.82 -10.94
N VAL A 33 -12.05 2.55 -11.16
CA VAL A 33 -13.43 2.08 -11.09
C VAL A 33 -13.76 1.67 -9.66
N ASP A 34 -14.76 2.28 -9.03
CA ASP A 34 -15.27 1.77 -7.75
C ASP A 34 -16.25 0.62 -8.00
N VAL A 35 -17.24 0.87 -8.84
CA VAL A 35 -18.33 -0.05 -9.14
C VAL A 35 -18.90 0.23 -10.52
N VAL A 36 -19.21 -0.82 -11.26
CA VAL A 36 -19.94 -0.72 -12.53
C VAL A 36 -21.43 -0.75 -12.23
N ILE A 37 -22.17 0.24 -12.72
CA ILE A 37 -23.60 0.40 -12.45
C ILE A 37 -24.42 -0.31 -13.54
N ARG A 38 -24.10 -0.07 -14.82
CA ARG A 38 -24.81 -0.65 -15.97
C ARG A 38 -24.01 -0.55 -17.27
N PHE A 39 -24.29 -1.45 -18.20
CA PHE A 39 -23.72 -1.46 -19.55
C PHE A 39 -24.78 -1.07 -20.59
N GLU A 40 -24.64 0.11 -21.18
CA GLU A 40 -25.48 0.56 -22.28
C GLU A 40 -24.95 0.08 -23.63
N SER A 41 -25.69 0.38 -24.71
CA SER A 41 -25.29 0.04 -26.08
C SER A 41 -24.01 0.73 -26.52
N HIS A 42 -23.81 2.00 -26.15
CA HIS A 42 -22.70 2.83 -26.63
C HIS A 42 -21.69 3.26 -25.55
N TYR A 43 -22.05 3.12 -24.28
CA TYR A 43 -21.20 3.53 -23.15
C TYR A 43 -21.41 2.62 -21.93
N VAL A 44 -20.48 2.67 -20.99
CA VAL A 44 -20.61 2.07 -19.66
C VAL A 44 -20.85 3.16 -18.62
N VAL A 45 -21.74 2.88 -17.67
CA VAL A 45 -21.97 3.75 -16.51
C VAL A 45 -21.32 3.11 -15.29
N LEU A 46 -20.45 3.88 -14.64
CA LEU A 46 -19.71 3.42 -13.48
C LEU A 46 -19.55 4.56 -12.47
N ARG A 47 -19.31 4.18 -11.24
CA ARG A 47 -18.83 5.09 -10.20
C ARG A 47 -17.32 4.93 -10.08
N GLY A 48 -16.60 6.01 -9.87
CA GLY A 48 -15.16 5.94 -9.74
C GLY A 48 -14.51 7.24 -9.35
N ARG A 49 -13.20 7.32 -9.60
CA ARG A 49 -12.36 8.48 -9.34
C ARG A 49 -11.50 8.77 -10.57
N GLU A 50 -11.44 10.04 -10.96
CA GLU A 50 -10.53 10.48 -12.02
C GLU A 50 -9.14 10.73 -11.44
N GLN A 51 -8.09 10.37 -12.19
CA GLN A 51 -6.71 10.59 -11.76
C GLN A 51 -6.44 12.07 -11.46
N GLY A 52 -5.83 12.34 -10.29
CA GLY A 52 -5.52 13.71 -9.86
C GLY A 52 -6.68 14.42 -9.15
N SER A 53 -7.85 13.79 -9.05
CA SER A 53 -8.96 14.27 -8.24
C SER A 53 -9.03 13.51 -6.91
N THR A 54 -9.27 14.24 -5.83
CA THR A 54 -9.63 13.62 -4.54
C THR A 54 -11.11 13.30 -4.45
N ASP A 55 -11.93 13.76 -5.40
CA ASP A 55 -13.38 13.60 -5.33
C ASP A 55 -13.79 12.15 -5.57
N GLU A 56 -14.53 11.60 -4.61
CA GLU A 56 -14.93 10.19 -4.56
C GLU A 56 -16.36 10.04 -5.04
N GLY A 57 -16.64 8.90 -5.69
CA GLY A 57 -18.02 8.50 -5.94
C GLY A 57 -18.72 9.22 -7.10
N ARG A 58 -17.98 9.89 -7.99
CA ARG A 58 -18.57 10.49 -9.20
C ARG A 58 -19.05 9.40 -10.16
N ALA A 59 -20.19 9.65 -10.79
CA ALA A 59 -20.68 8.81 -11.88
C ALA A 59 -20.02 9.24 -13.20
N PHE A 60 -19.49 8.28 -13.94
CA PHE A 60 -18.88 8.47 -15.24
C PHE A 60 -19.71 7.72 -16.29
N PHE A 61 -19.86 8.37 -17.45
CA PHE A 61 -20.46 7.81 -18.65
C PHE A 61 -19.34 7.71 -19.68
N VAL A 62 -18.79 6.52 -19.85
CA VAL A 62 -17.58 6.32 -20.66
C VAL A 62 -17.96 5.60 -21.95
N PRO A 63 -17.87 6.27 -23.12
CA PRO A 63 -18.06 5.62 -24.41
C PRO A 63 -17.07 4.48 -24.60
N TYR A 64 -17.50 3.34 -25.14
CA TYR A 64 -16.60 2.20 -25.33
C TYR A 64 -15.44 2.52 -26.29
N GLU A 65 -15.68 3.42 -27.25
CA GLU A 65 -14.66 3.89 -28.18
C GLU A 65 -13.52 4.65 -27.50
N GLU A 66 -13.79 5.34 -26.40
CA GLU A 66 -12.80 6.09 -25.62
C GLU A 66 -11.95 5.20 -24.72
N ILE A 67 -12.40 3.97 -24.43
CA ILE A 67 -11.62 3.02 -23.63
C ILE A 67 -10.50 2.44 -24.50
N ALA A 68 -9.26 2.76 -24.13
CA ALA A 68 -8.07 2.22 -24.77
C ALA A 68 -7.78 0.81 -24.25
N TYR A 69 -7.65 0.65 -22.93
CA TYR A 69 -7.44 -0.65 -22.28
C TYR A 69 -7.78 -0.61 -20.79
N PHE A 70 -7.88 -1.80 -20.18
CA PHE A 70 -8.02 -1.98 -18.74
C PHE A 70 -6.66 -2.26 -18.11
N ARG A 71 -6.37 -1.58 -17.01
CA ARG A 71 -5.19 -1.85 -16.18
C ARG A 71 -5.67 -2.36 -14.83
N LEU A 72 -5.32 -3.60 -14.50
CA LEU A 72 -5.51 -4.14 -13.14
C LEU A 72 -4.25 -3.87 -12.33
N GLU A 73 -4.36 -3.01 -11.33
CA GLU A 73 -3.26 -2.65 -10.45
C GLU A 73 -3.41 -3.36 -9.11
N ARG A 74 -2.73 -4.50 -8.99
CA ARG A 74 -2.61 -5.22 -7.72
C ARG A 74 -1.18 -5.69 -7.55
N VAL A 75 -0.75 -5.79 -6.29
CA VAL A 75 0.51 -6.44 -5.96
C VAL A 75 0.32 -7.94 -6.19
N VAL A 76 1.11 -8.51 -7.09
CA VAL A 76 1.12 -9.94 -7.37
C VAL A 76 2.51 -10.45 -7.04
N LYS A 77 2.60 -11.49 -6.21
CA LYS A 77 3.88 -12.16 -5.91
C LYS A 77 4.36 -12.93 -7.14
N LEU A 78 5.67 -13.12 -7.29
CA LEU A 78 6.22 -13.82 -8.45
C LEU A 78 5.74 -15.28 -8.50
N GLY A 79 5.64 -15.95 -7.35
CA GLY A 79 5.05 -17.30 -7.24
C GLY A 79 3.60 -17.38 -7.72
N GLU A 80 2.80 -16.35 -7.45
CA GLU A 80 1.39 -16.29 -7.90
C GLU A 80 1.30 -16.11 -9.43
N ILE A 81 2.14 -15.25 -10.01
CA ILE A 81 2.22 -15.11 -11.48
C ILE A 81 2.58 -16.44 -12.12
N LYS A 82 3.58 -17.13 -11.60
CA LYS A 82 4.05 -18.42 -12.14
C LYS A 82 2.98 -19.50 -12.06
N SER A 83 2.26 -19.57 -10.95
CA SER A 83 1.09 -20.42 -10.79
C SER A 83 0.00 -20.12 -11.82
N MET A 84 -0.28 -18.83 -12.09
CA MET A 84 -1.27 -18.43 -13.11
C MET A 84 -0.93 -18.90 -14.52
N TYR A 85 0.35 -19.04 -14.85
CA TYR A 85 0.82 -19.51 -16.16
C TYR A 85 1.21 -21.00 -16.19
N GLY A 86 0.96 -21.75 -15.11
CA GLY A 86 1.21 -23.19 -15.06
C GLY A 86 2.68 -23.59 -14.92
N GLU A 87 3.55 -22.68 -14.50
CA GLU A 87 4.94 -22.99 -14.19
C GLU A 87 5.02 -23.76 -12.86
N SER A 88 5.27 -25.06 -12.92
CA SER A 88 5.53 -25.90 -11.74
C SER A 88 7.02 -25.96 -11.42
N GLY A 89 7.40 -25.87 -10.15
CA GLY A 89 8.78 -26.10 -9.68
C GLY A 89 9.58 -24.84 -9.35
N PHE A 90 8.97 -23.66 -9.40
CA PHE A 90 9.60 -22.43 -8.93
C PHE A 90 9.18 -22.15 -7.49
N VAL A 91 10.14 -22.24 -6.57
CA VAL A 91 9.99 -21.71 -5.20
C VAL A 91 10.62 -20.33 -5.21
N ASP A 92 9.81 -19.30 -4.99
CA ASP A 92 10.33 -17.95 -4.87
C ASP A 92 11.23 -17.84 -3.62
N ALA A 93 12.27 -17.02 -3.67
CA ALA A 93 13.16 -16.83 -2.53
C ALA A 93 12.40 -16.22 -1.33
N GLU A 94 11.39 -15.38 -1.59
CA GLU A 94 10.46 -14.90 -0.54
C GLU A 94 9.60 -16.02 0.04
N ASP A 95 9.09 -16.95 -0.77
CA ASP A 95 8.31 -18.09 -0.28
C ASP A 95 9.19 -19.06 0.53
N ALA A 96 10.45 -19.24 0.14
CA ALA A 96 11.42 -20.03 0.90
C ALA A 96 11.77 -19.39 2.26
N LEU A 97 11.89 -18.05 2.31
CA LEU A 97 12.18 -17.31 3.54
C LEU A 97 10.97 -17.33 4.50
N LEU A 98 9.75 -17.19 4.00
CA LEU A 98 8.53 -17.28 4.80
C LEU A 98 8.29 -18.71 5.34
N ALA A 99 8.56 -19.74 4.54
CA ALA A 99 8.49 -21.13 5.00
C ALA A 99 9.56 -21.48 6.06
N ALA A 100 10.68 -20.76 6.10
CA ALA A 100 11.69 -20.91 7.13
C ALA A 100 11.32 -20.22 8.45
N ALA A 101 10.51 -19.15 8.41
CA ALA A 101 10.05 -18.41 9.58
C ALA A 101 8.90 -19.10 10.33
N ASP A 102 8.13 -19.96 9.65
CA ASP A 102 7.01 -20.72 10.22
C ASP A 102 7.42 -22.08 10.84
N LYS A 103 8.72 -22.33 11.01
CA LYS A 103 9.16 -23.43 11.89
C LYS A 103 9.03 -22.96 13.34
N PRO A 104 8.10 -23.49 14.15
CA PRO A 104 8.09 -23.21 15.57
C PRO A 104 9.40 -23.73 16.14
N ASP A 105 10.11 -22.87 16.86
CA ASP A 105 11.23 -23.24 17.71
C ASP A 105 10.81 -24.46 18.54
N ALA A 106 11.46 -25.59 18.27
CA ALA A 106 11.40 -26.74 19.15
C ALA A 106 11.99 -26.29 20.49
N ASP A 107 11.14 -26.19 21.50
CA ASP A 107 11.50 -26.07 22.91
C ASP A 107 12.66 -27.01 23.24
N PRO A 108 13.82 -26.53 23.72
CA PRO A 108 14.70 -27.36 24.50
C PRO A 108 14.17 -27.39 25.93
N ALA A 109 13.86 -28.61 26.35
CA ALA A 109 13.37 -29.02 27.64
C ALA A 109 14.10 -28.39 28.85
N ALA A 110 13.26 -28.20 29.88
CA ALA A 110 13.54 -28.15 31.30
C ALA A 110 14.77 -28.93 31.79
N GLU A 111 15.56 -28.30 32.66
CA GLU A 111 15.82 -28.72 34.04
C GLU A 111 16.84 -27.77 34.70
N THR A 112 16.43 -27.04 35.76
CA THR A 112 17.07 -27.13 37.09
C THR A 112 16.42 -26.20 38.13
N SER A 113 15.85 -26.86 39.13
CA SER A 113 16.00 -26.62 40.58
C SER A 113 15.49 -25.33 41.25
N ALA A 114 14.60 -25.60 42.20
CA ALA A 114 14.08 -24.75 43.26
C ALA A 114 15.14 -24.08 44.13
N GLY A 115 14.80 -22.90 44.67
CA GLY A 115 15.43 -22.37 45.87
C GLY A 115 15.34 -20.85 46.02
N ASP A 116 14.43 -20.45 46.90
CA ASP A 116 14.66 -19.43 47.94
C ASP A 116 13.95 -18.07 47.81
N ALA A 117 13.30 -17.75 48.93
CA ALA A 117 12.42 -16.64 49.15
C ALA A 117 13.19 -15.49 49.77
N SER A 118 13.15 -14.28 49.19
CA SER A 118 13.43 -13.05 49.94
C SER A 118 13.04 -11.78 49.19
N LYS A 119 12.01 -11.12 49.73
CA LYS A 119 11.89 -9.67 49.95
C LYS A 119 11.90 -8.74 48.73
N THR A 120 10.69 -8.29 48.40
CA THR A 120 10.37 -7.00 47.78
C THR A 120 10.91 -5.81 48.59
N PRO A 121 11.53 -4.82 47.91
CA PRO A 121 11.46 -3.42 48.29
C PRO A 121 10.68 -2.58 47.25
N PRO A 122 10.17 -1.39 47.63
CA PRO A 122 9.09 -0.68 46.95
C PRO A 122 9.51 0.02 45.64
N PRO A 123 8.57 0.28 44.72
CA PRO A 123 8.86 1.05 43.50
C PRO A 123 9.07 2.53 43.85
N MET A 124 10.28 3.02 43.59
CA MET A 124 10.58 4.46 43.55
C MET A 124 9.93 5.12 42.33
N ALA A 125 9.50 6.35 42.54
CA ALA A 125 8.77 7.20 41.61
C ALA A 125 9.57 7.63 40.36
N THR A 126 8.90 7.59 39.21
CA THR A 126 8.95 8.41 37.96
C THR A 126 10.25 9.10 37.52
N PRO A 127 10.48 9.14 36.19
CA PRO A 127 10.18 10.38 35.47
C PRO A 127 9.14 10.18 34.37
N LEU A 128 8.13 11.05 34.36
CA LEU A 128 7.14 11.19 33.29
C LEU A 128 7.83 11.57 31.97
N GLY A 129 8.18 10.56 31.17
CA GLY A 129 8.39 10.70 29.73
C GLY A 129 7.07 10.44 29.00
N PRO A 130 6.77 11.14 27.89
CA PRO A 130 5.51 10.95 27.18
C PRO A 130 5.52 9.58 26.48
N THR A 131 4.75 8.62 27.02
CA THR A 131 4.53 7.29 26.43
C THR A 131 3.58 7.29 25.22
N ASP A 132 3.25 8.47 24.70
CA ASP A 132 2.44 8.62 23.49
C ASP A 132 3.36 8.56 22.25
N PRO A 133 3.24 7.53 21.38
CA PRO A 133 4.00 7.45 20.14
C PRO A 133 3.81 8.70 19.26
N GLY A 134 2.67 9.39 19.37
CA GLY A 134 2.42 10.68 18.70
C GLY A 134 3.23 11.85 19.26
N ALA A 135 3.62 11.83 20.53
CA ALA A 135 4.49 12.84 21.12
C ALA A 135 5.95 12.65 20.69
N ILE A 136 6.41 11.39 20.62
CA ILE A 136 7.75 11.03 20.15
C ILE A 136 7.92 11.42 18.67
N ALA A 137 6.92 11.14 17.83
CA ALA A 137 6.94 11.54 16.42
C ALA A 137 7.02 13.06 16.22
N ARG A 138 6.26 13.83 17.03
CA ARG A 138 6.30 15.31 17.00
C ARG A 138 7.66 15.86 17.44
N GLN A 139 8.28 15.27 18.46
CA GLN A 139 9.59 15.68 18.93
C GLN A 139 10.68 15.44 17.88
N ASN A 140 10.69 14.26 17.25
CA ASN A 140 11.60 13.93 16.15
C ASN A 140 11.42 14.86 14.93
N LEU A 141 10.17 15.22 14.61
CA LEU A 141 9.87 16.15 13.51
C LEU A 141 10.39 17.56 13.79
N LEU A 142 10.15 18.07 15.01
CA LEU A 142 10.61 19.40 15.43
C LEU A 142 12.14 19.49 15.45
N GLU A 143 12.82 18.42 15.86
CA GLU A 143 14.29 18.36 15.88
C GLU A 143 14.87 18.39 14.45
N ARG A 144 14.25 17.67 13.51
CA ARG A 144 14.60 17.74 12.07
C ARG A 144 14.41 19.14 11.48
N ILE A 145 13.34 19.85 11.84
CA ILE A 145 13.08 21.22 11.37
C ILE A 145 14.12 22.20 11.93
N ARG A 146 14.52 22.05 13.21
CA ARG A 146 15.58 22.87 13.80
C ARG A 146 16.93 22.63 13.13
N ALA A 147 17.29 21.36 12.89
CA ALA A 147 18.53 21.01 12.18
C ALA A 147 18.56 21.56 10.75
N ALA A 148 17.44 21.49 10.02
CA ALA A 148 17.34 22.03 8.67
C ALA A 148 17.47 23.56 8.65
N ARG A 149 16.88 24.28 9.60
CA ARG A 149 17.02 25.75 9.69
C ARG A 149 18.44 26.19 10.04
N ALA A 150 19.15 25.43 10.87
CA ALA A 150 20.55 25.72 11.19
C ALA A 150 21.46 25.60 9.94
N ASN A 151 21.16 24.68 9.02
CA ASN A 151 21.94 24.49 7.80
C ASN A 151 21.64 25.49 6.68
N VAL A 152 20.48 26.16 6.70
CA VAL A 152 20.10 27.13 5.64
C VAL A 152 20.74 28.52 5.87
N GLY A 153 21.27 28.81 7.07
CA GLY A 153 21.90 30.10 7.39
C GLY A 153 23.34 30.30 6.85
N GLY A 154 23.93 29.31 6.19
CA GLY A 154 25.36 29.33 5.82
C GLY A 154 25.71 29.73 4.37
N ALA A 155 24.74 29.94 3.48
CA ALA A 155 25.00 29.97 2.03
C ALA A 155 24.63 31.29 1.32
N THR A 156 24.94 32.45 1.90
CA THR A 156 24.94 33.73 1.15
C THR A 156 26.27 34.46 1.32
N GLY A 157 27.33 33.88 0.74
CA GLY A 157 28.62 34.54 0.52
C GLY A 157 28.60 35.37 -0.77
N ARG A 158 28.71 36.69 -0.59
CA ARG A 158 28.95 37.78 -1.56
C ARG A 158 29.66 37.35 -2.86
N VAL A 159 28.98 37.49 -4.00
CA VAL A 159 29.64 37.57 -5.33
C VAL A 159 30.11 39.02 -5.52
N GLY A 160 31.42 39.25 -5.39
CA GLY A 160 32.06 40.54 -5.61
C GLY A 160 32.12 40.89 -7.10
N GLY A 161 31.82 42.15 -7.42
CA GLY A 161 31.83 42.69 -8.76
C GLY A 161 33.05 43.54 -9.07
N ARG A 162 33.28 43.64 -10.39
CA ARG A 162 34.19 44.50 -11.19
C ARG A 162 35.68 44.23 -11.09
#